data_AF-A0AAV2FUG0-F1
#
_entry.id   AF-A0AAV2FUG0-F1
#
_cell.length_a   1.000
_cell.length_b   1.000
_cell.length_c   1.000
_cell.angle_alpha   90.00
_cell.angle_beta   90.00
_cell.angle_gamma   90.00
#
_symmetry.space_group_name_H-M   'P 1'
#
loop_
_entity.id
_entity.type
_entity.pdbx_description
1 polymer ?
#
loop_
_entity_poly.entity_id
_entity_poly.type
_entity_poly.pdbx_seq_one_letter_code
_entity_poly.pdbx_strand_id
1 'polypeptide(L)'
;MAERVEILPIAHSVTPQMNAQLTVEVSPSEVRSMVFSMGSKQAPGSDGFTGKFFKAFWDIVGTSVVEAVISFFTSSRMLRSFNHTWLTLIPKVDSVETIRQLRSISLCQFVYKVITKIMAERLASMLPQIVSEALIVVGFLFFIRYT
;
A
#
# COMPACT_ATOMS: atom_id res chain seq x y z
N MET A 1 -34.75 -17.06 21.29
CA MET A 1 -34.46 -17.69 19.98
C MET A 1 -33.25 -17.00 19.42
N ALA A 2 -32.08 -17.65 19.43
CA ALA A 2 -30.87 -17.12 18.80
C ALA A 2 -30.94 -17.48 17.31
N GLU A 3 -31.01 -16.48 16.45
CA GLU A 3 -30.99 -16.63 15.01
C GLU A 3 -29.60 -17.18 14.62
N ARG A 4 -29.60 -18.39 14.08
CA ARG A 4 -28.40 -19.09 13.64
C ARG A 4 -27.93 -18.38 12.37
N VAL A 5 -26.89 -17.55 12.48
CA VAL A 5 -26.20 -17.00 11.32
C VAL A 5 -25.64 -18.18 10.53
N GLU A 6 -26.33 -18.59 9.47
CA GLU A 6 -25.78 -19.53 8.50
C GLU A 6 -24.58 -18.85 7.84
N ILE A 7 -23.38 -19.30 8.21
CA ILE A 7 -22.17 -18.96 7.47
C ILE A 7 -22.35 -19.66 6.11
N LEU A 8 -22.87 -18.94 5.12
CA LEU A 8 -22.92 -19.41 3.74
C LEU A 8 -21.54 -19.94 3.37
N PRO A 9 -21.44 -21.10 2.72
CA PRO A 9 -20.16 -21.66 2.33
C PRO A 9 -19.43 -20.62 1.50
N ILE A 10 -18.28 -20.14 1.99
CA ILE A 10 -17.41 -19.21 1.26
C ILE A 10 -16.99 -20.00 0.02
N ALA A 11 -17.67 -19.76 -1.10
CA ALA A 11 -17.35 -20.39 -2.36
C ALA A 11 -15.86 -20.12 -2.63
N HIS A 12 -15.13 -21.15 -3.09
CA HIS A 12 -13.76 -20.98 -3.58
C HIS A 12 -13.77 -19.94 -4.71
N SER A 13 -13.53 -18.68 -4.34
CA SER A 13 -13.78 -17.53 -5.21
C SER A 13 -12.52 -17.08 -5.97
N VAL A 14 -11.36 -17.63 -5.61
CA VAL A 14 -10.10 -17.36 -6.30
C VAL A 14 -9.82 -18.48 -7.30
N THR A 15 -9.96 -18.16 -8.58
CA THR A 15 -9.61 -19.08 -9.67
C THR A 15 -8.08 -19.19 -9.84
N PRO A 16 -7.57 -20.28 -10.44
CA PRO A 16 -6.15 -20.37 -10.79
C PRO A 16 -5.67 -19.21 -11.67
N GLN A 17 -6.54 -18.68 -12.53
CA GLN A 17 -6.26 -17.54 -13.39
C GLN A 17 -6.09 -16.24 -12.58
N MET A 18 -6.95 -16.01 -11.60
CA MET A 18 -6.82 -14.87 -10.67
C MET A 18 -5.52 -14.98 -9.87
N ASN A 19 -5.18 -16.17 -9.38
CA ASN A 19 -3.93 -16.37 -8.68
C ASN A 19 -2.72 -16.08 -9.59
N ALA A 20 -2.72 -16.58 -10.83
CA ALA A 20 -1.66 -16.32 -11.80
C ALA A 20 -1.50 -14.82 -12.13
N GLN A 21 -2.61 -14.07 -12.16
CA GLN A 21 -2.58 -12.62 -12.36
C GLN A 21 -2.01 -11.86 -11.14
N LEU A 22 -2.28 -12.31 -9.91
CA LEU A 22 -1.69 -11.69 -8.70
C LEU A 22 -0.20 -11.96 -8.58
N THR A 23 0.24 -13.17 -8.96
CA THR A 23 1.62 -13.64 -8.80
C THR A 23 2.52 -13.35 -10.01
N VAL A 24 2.00 -12.70 -11.05
CA VAL A 24 2.80 -12.29 -12.21
C VAL A 24 4.00 -11.46 -11.79
N GLU A 25 5.15 -11.65 -12.43
CA GLU A 25 6.35 -10.90 -12.08
C GLU A 25 6.15 -9.39 -12.26
N VAL A 26 6.71 -8.61 -11.32
CA VAL A 26 6.65 -7.15 -11.38
C VAL A 26 7.70 -6.65 -12.36
N SER A 27 7.26 -5.87 -13.36
CA SER A 27 8.16 -5.33 -14.38
C SER A 27 8.71 -3.95 -14.01
N PRO A 28 9.89 -3.54 -14.52
CA PRO A 28 10.42 -2.18 -14.33
C PRO A 28 9.45 -1.08 -14.77
N SER A 29 8.70 -1.31 -15.86
CA SER A 29 7.71 -0.37 -16.36
C SER A 29 6.50 -0.25 -15.44
N GLU A 30 6.04 -1.35 -14.83
CA GLU A 30 5.00 -1.35 -13.79
C GLU A 30 5.44 -0.52 -12.58
N VAL A 31 6.67 -0.74 -12.08
CA VAL A 31 7.22 0.04 -10.95
C VAL A 31 7.23 1.52 -11.27
N ARG A 32 7.78 1.91 -12.44
CA ARG A 32 7.81 3.31 -12.87
C ARG A 32 6.40 3.88 -12.97
N SER A 33 5.48 3.17 -13.63
CA SER A 33 4.08 3.61 -13.76
C SER A 33 3.45 3.86 -12.39
N MET A 34 3.65 2.95 -11.44
CA MET A 34 3.16 3.10 -10.07
C MET A 34 3.75 4.31 -9.36
N VAL A 35 5.06 4.49 -9.39
CA VAL A 35 5.73 5.67 -8.81
C VAL A 35 5.16 6.97 -9.37
N PHE A 36 4.94 7.04 -10.68
CA PHE A 36 4.42 8.24 -11.33
C PHE A 36 2.92 8.47 -11.07
N SER A 37 2.16 7.41 -10.80
CA SER A 37 0.75 7.49 -10.37
C SER A 37 0.55 7.99 -8.93
N MET A 38 1.58 7.88 -8.09
CA MET A 38 1.50 8.25 -6.66
C MET A 38 1.45 9.77 -6.44
N GLY A 39 1.02 10.21 -5.25
CA GLY A 39 0.94 11.64 -4.93
C GLY A 39 2.32 12.25 -4.68
N SER A 40 2.60 13.42 -5.26
CA SER A 40 3.92 14.07 -5.10
C SER A 40 4.16 14.65 -3.69
N LYS A 41 3.09 14.94 -2.94
CA LYS A 41 3.12 15.58 -1.60
C LYS A 41 2.78 14.61 -0.46
N GLN A 42 2.91 13.31 -0.71
CA GLN A 42 2.78 12.28 0.32
C GLN A 42 3.83 12.49 1.42
N ALA A 43 3.51 12.08 2.65
CA ALA A 43 4.39 12.31 3.78
C ALA A 43 5.72 11.58 3.56
N PRO A 44 6.88 12.19 3.85
CA PRO A 44 8.15 11.51 3.64
C PRO A 44 8.34 10.37 4.64
N GLY A 45 9.26 9.46 4.33
CA GLY A 45 9.76 8.51 5.32
C GLY A 45 10.70 9.21 6.31
N SER A 46 11.42 8.42 7.11
CA SER A 46 12.47 8.94 8.00
C SER A 46 13.64 9.61 7.27
N ASP A 47 13.74 9.42 5.96
CA ASP A 47 14.73 10.04 5.07
C ASP A 47 14.35 11.47 4.62
N GLY A 48 13.12 11.91 4.87
CA GLY A 48 12.64 13.22 4.44
C GLY A 48 12.30 13.32 2.94
N PHE A 49 12.41 12.23 2.17
CA PHE A 49 12.14 12.27 0.73
C PHE A 49 10.67 12.01 0.42
N THR A 50 10.08 12.89 -0.39
CA THR A 50 8.68 12.80 -0.84
C THR A 50 8.59 12.20 -2.25
N GLY A 51 7.39 11.82 -2.68
CA GLY A 51 7.17 11.36 -4.07
C GLY A 51 7.65 12.38 -5.12
N LYS A 52 7.63 13.68 -4.82
CA LYS A 52 8.20 14.71 -5.70
C LYS A 52 9.69 14.49 -5.97
N PHE A 53 10.47 14.11 -4.96
CA PHE A 53 11.90 13.83 -5.11
C PHE A 53 12.13 12.67 -6.08
N PHE A 54 11.47 11.53 -5.84
CA PHE A 54 11.65 10.33 -6.68
C PHE A 54 11.22 10.56 -8.13
N LYS A 55 10.18 11.37 -8.38
CA LYS A 55 9.78 11.75 -9.73
C LYS A 55 10.75 12.71 -10.40
N ALA A 56 11.25 13.71 -9.66
CA ALA A 56 12.14 14.73 -10.20
C ALA A 56 13.54 14.19 -10.51
N PHE A 57 14.03 13.25 -9.70
CA PHE A 57 15.37 12.65 -9.84
C PHE A 57 15.31 11.21 -10.33
N TRP A 58 14.25 10.83 -11.05
CA TRP A 58 14.02 9.45 -11.50
C TRP A 58 15.19 8.90 -12.32
N ASP A 59 15.83 9.74 -13.15
CA ASP A 59 16.97 9.33 -13.97
C ASP A 59 18.22 8.97 -13.15
N ILE A 60 18.26 9.40 -11.88
CA ILE A 60 19.36 9.11 -10.94
C ILE A 60 18.99 7.95 -10.01
N VAL A 61 17.80 8.01 -9.37
CA VAL A 61 17.42 7.06 -8.31
C VAL A 61 16.51 5.92 -8.81
N GLY A 62 15.96 6.03 -10.01
CA GLY A 62 14.93 5.14 -10.54
C GLY A 62 15.39 3.69 -10.65
N THR A 63 16.62 3.45 -11.12
CA THR A 63 17.19 2.10 -11.21
C THR A 63 17.23 1.43 -9.84
N SER A 64 17.75 2.12 -8.81
CA SER A 64 17.81 1.56 -7.45
C SER A 64 16.42 1.31 -6.85
N VAL A 65 15.43 2.16 -7.14
CA VAL A 65 14.05 1.94 -6.71
C VAL A 65 13.47 0.70 -7.39
N VAL A 66 13.67 0.53 -8.70
CA VAL A 66 13.21 -0.64 -9.46
C VAL A 66 13.84 -1.93 -8.91
N GLU A 67 15.16 -1.95 -8.74
CA GLU A 67 15.89 -3.10 -8.21
C GLU A 67 15.40 -3.49 -6.82
N ALA A 68 15.20 -2.50 -5.94
CA ALA A 68 14.69 -2.72 -4.60
C ALA A 68 13.28 -3.34 -4.59
N VAL A 69 12.38 -2.81 -5.43
CA VAL A 69 11.00 -3.31 -5.54
C VAL A 69 10.99 -4.72 -6.12
N ILE A 70 11.69 -4.96 -7.23
CA ILE A 70 11.76 -6.29 -7.86
C ILE A 70 12.39 -7.30 -6.90
N SER A 71 13.48 -6.94 -6.22
CA SER A 71 14.12 -7.81 -5.22
C SER A 71 13.15 -8.25 -4.13
N PHE A 72 12.26 -7.37 -3.67
CA PHE A 72 11.21 -7.76 -2.72
C PHE A 72 10.25 -8.79 -3.33
N PHE A 73 9.73 -8.58 -4.54
CA PHE A 73 8.79 -9.50 -5.17
C PHE A 73 9.40 -10.85 -5.53
N THR A 74 10.70 -10.91 -5.85
CA THR A 74 11.39 -12.17 -6.13
C THR A 74 11.78 -12.92 -4.86
N SER A 75 12.24 -12.22 -3.82
CA SER A 75 12.77 -12.88 -2.60
C SER A 75 11.76 -13.00 -1.47
N SER A 76 10.63 -12.29 -1.54
CA SER A 76 9.70 -12.06 -0.42
C SER A 76 10.35 -11.45 0.82
N ARG A 77 11.53 -10.83 0.67
CA ARG A 77 12.30 -10.23 1.77
C ARG A 77 12.40 -8.73 1.58
N MET A 78 12.01 -8.01 2.62
CA MET A 78 12.17 -6.56 2.69
C MET A 78 13.42 -6.23 3.50
N LEU A 79 14.19 -5.24 3.06
CA LEU A 79 15.27 -4.68 3.87
C LEU A 79 14.69 -4.12 5.17
N ARG A 80 15.33 -4.44 6.31
CA ARG A 80 14.84 -3.98 7.63
C ARG A 80 14.70 -2.46 7.73
N SER A 81 15.58 -1.73 7.05
CA SER A 81 15.49 -0.26 6.94
C SER A 81 14.20 0.21 6.28
N PHE A 82 13.69 -0.53 5.28
CA PHE A 82 12.50 -0.17 4.51
C PHE A 82 11.21 -0.47 5.26
N ASN A 83 11.25 -1.48 6.13
CA ASN A 83 10.12 -1.87 6.99
C ASN A 83 10.04 -1.04 8.29
N HIS A 84 11.01 -0.16 8.55
CA HIS A 84 10.91 0.75 9.69
C HIS A 84 9.93 1.87 9.39
N THR A 85 8.88 1.97 10.21
CA THR A 85 7.86 3.01 10.12
C THR A 85 7.96 3.94 11.31
N TRP A 86 8.05 5.24 11.05
CA TRP A 86 8.05 6.27 12.10
C TRP A 86 6.62 6.67 12.41
N LEU A 87 6.23 6.59 13.69
CA LEU A 87 4.92 7.04 14.12
C LEU A 87 5.01 8.50 14.54
N THR A 88 4.25 9.37 13.88
CA THR A 88 4.10 10.78 14.25
C THR A 88 2.67 11.07 14.66
N LEU A 89 2.48 12.00 15.60
CA LEU A 89 1.16 12.41 16.08
C LEU A 89 0.83 13.79 15.50
N ILE A 90 -0.29 13.89 14.77
CA ILE A 90 -0.81 15.15 14.26
C ILE A 90 -2.06 15.55 15.07
N PRO A 91 -2.13 16.78 15.59
CA PRO A 91 -3.33 17.31 16.22
C PRO A 91 -4.57 17.25 15.30
N LYS A 92 -5.71 16.79 15.83
CA LYS A 92 -7.02 16.89 15.16
C LYS A 92 -7.72 18.22 15.44
N VAL A 93 -7.33 18.90 16.51
CA VAL A 93 -7.90 20.15 17.03
C VAL A 93 -6.77 21.08 17.46
N ASP A 94 -7.02 22.39 17.50
CA ASP A 94 -6.00 23.40 17.79
C ASP A 94 -5.45 23.28 19.22
N SER A 95 -6.33 22.97 20.19
CA SER A 95 -5.97 22.78 21.60
C SER A 95 -6.11 21.32 21.99
N VAL A 96 -4.97 20.62 22.05
CA VAL A 96 -4.92 19.19 22.44
C VAL A 96 -4.82 19.07 23.96
N GLU A 97 -5.83 18.46 24.56
CA GLU A 97 -5.89 18.14 26.00
C GLU A 97 -5.77 16.64 26.26
N THR A 98 -6.07 15.80 25.26
CA THR A 98 -6.05 14.34 25.40
C THR A 98 -5.43 13.64 24.18
N ILE A 99 -4.82 12.47 24.39
CA ILE A 99 -4.22 11.65 23.31
C ILE A 99 -5.27 11.28 22.24
N ARG A 100 -6.55 11.16 22.58
CA ARG A 100 -7.64 10.86 21.63
C ARG A 100 -7.81 11.94 20.55
N GLN A 101 -7.41 13.17 20.85
CA GLN A 101 -7.41 14.31 19.93
C GLN A 101 -6.19 14.31 19.00
N LEU A 102 -5.27 13.34 19.11
CA LEU A 102 -4.19 13.15 18.18
C LEU A 102 -4.57 12.08 17.14
N ARG A 103 -4.08 12.24 15.91
CA ARG A 103 -4.11 11.24 14.84
C ARG A 103 -2.68 10.72 14.66
N SER A 104 -2.47 9.42 14.86
CA SER A 104 -1.21 8.81 14.48
C SER A 104 -1.11 8.71 12.95
N ILE A 105 0.07 9.02 12.43
CA ILE A 105 0.44 8.81 11.03
C ILE A 105 1.72 7.97 11.00
N SER A 106 1.67 6.96 10.15
CA SER A 106 2.79 6.07 9.86
C SER A 106 3.61 6.63 8.69
N LEU A 107 4.82 7.08 8.97
CA LEU A 107 5.79 7.55 7.99
C LEU A 107 6.68 6.36 7.59
N CYS A 108 6.29 5.68 6.52
CA CYS A 108 7.06 4.59 5.92
C CYS A 108 7.92 5.07 4.75
N GLN A 109 8.97 4.32 4.44
CA GLN A 109 9.85 4.65 3.32
C GLN A 109 9.15 4.54 1.97
N PHE A 110 9.61 5.31 0.99
CA PHE A 110 8.95 5.41 -0.31
C PHE A 110 8.87 4.06 -1.04
N VAL A 111 9.94 3.24 -1.00
CA VAL A 111 9.96 1.90 -1.60
C VAL A 111 8.87 1.00 -1.01
N TYR A 112 8.64 1.07 0.31
CA TYR A 112 7.56 0.35 0.97
C TYR A 112 6.19 0.75 0.40
N LYS A 113 5.95 2.05 0.20
CA LYS A 113 4.71 2.57 -0.36
C LYS A 113 4.47 2.11 -1.80
N VAL A 114 5.54 2.01 -2.61
CA VAL A 114 5.45 1.50 -3.97
C VAL A 114 5.04 0.02 -3.97
N ILE A 115 5.69 -0.79 -3.13
CA ILE A 115 5.39 -2.23 -2.99
C ILE A 115 3.92 -2.45 -2.57
N THR A 116 3.46 -1.75 -1.52
CA THR A 116 2.08 -1.91 -1.03
C THR A 116 1.06 -1.42 -2.04
N LYS A 117 1.37 -0.35 -2.79
CA LYS A 117 0.49 0.12 -3.86
C LYS A 117 0.37 -0.90 -4.99
N ILE A 118 1.47 -1.50 -5.45
CA ILE A 118 1.42 -2.57 -6.48
C ILE A 118 0.51 -3.71 -6.02
N MET A 119 0.72 -4.21 -4.80
CA MET A 119 -0.10 -5.30 -4.26
C MET A 119 -1.58 -4.91 -4.16
N ALA A 120 -1.87 -3.67 -3.74
CA ALA A 120 -3.22 -3.20 -3.59
C ALA A 120 -3.94 -2.96 -4.92
N GLU A 121 -3.27 -2.43 -5.95
CA GLU A 121 -3.88 -2.28 -7.29
C GLU A 121 -4.22 -3.65 -7.89
N ARG A 122 -3.30 -4.63 -7.77
CA ARG A 122 -3.55 -6.00 -8.23
C ARG A 122 -4.71 -6.64 -7.48
N LEU A 123 -4.76 -6.51 -6.16
CA LEU A 123 -5.87 -7.02 -5.36
C LEU A 123 -7.19 -6.31 -5.69
N ALA A 124 -7.18 -4.98 -5.81
CA ALA A 124 -8.36 -4.17 -6.10
C ALA A 124 -9.03 -4.57 -7.42
N SER A 125 -8.25 -4.98 -8.42
CA SER A 125 -8.77 -5.47 -9.70
C SER A 125 -9.60 -6.75 -9.57
N MET A 126 -9.40 -7.53 -8.49
CA MET A 126 -10.07 -8.81 -8.27
C MET A 126 -11.15 -8.77 -7.20
N LEU A 127 -11.13 -7.77 -6.31
CA LEU A 127 -12.14 -7.62 -5.26
C LEU A 127 -13.60 -7.70 -5.76
N PRO A 128 -13.99 -7.12 -6.92
CA PRO A 128 -15.37 -7.22 -7.41
C PRO A 128 -15.85 -8.65 -7.69
N GLN A 129 -14.93 -9.59 -7.96
CA GLN A 129 -15.25 -10.99 -8.24
C GLN A 129 -15.20 -11.86 -6.97
N ILE A 130 -14.45 -11.41 -5.96
CA ILE A 130 -14.20 -12.16 -4.72
C ILE A 130 -15.17 -11.78 -3.60
N VAL A 131 -15.64 -10.53 -3.62
CA VAL A 131 -16.34 -9.93 -2.51
C VAL A 131 -17.73 -9.52 -2.97
N SER A 132 -18.76 -9.99 -2.27
CA SER A 132 -20.15 -9.53 -2.46
C SER A 132 -20.25 -8.02 -2.27
N GLU A 133 -21.15 -7.34 -3.00
CA GLU A 133 -21.32 -5.87 -3.01
C GLU A 133 -21.36 -5.24 -1.59
N ALA A 134 -21.82 -6.00 -0.59
CA ALA A 134 -21.93 -5.56 0.80
C ALA A 134 -20.59 -5.43 1.58
N LEU A 135 -19.46 -5.95 1.08
CA LEU A 135 -18.21 -6.06 1.83
C LEU A 135 -17.02 -5.31 1.20
N ILE A 136 -17.27 -4.44 0.20
CA ILE A 136 -16.27 -3.45 -0.27
C ILE A 136 -16.22 -2.30 0.74
N VAL A 137 -15.76 -2.59 1.96
CA VAL A 137 -15.55 -1.59 2.99
C VAL A 137 -14.21 -0.90 2.69
N VAL A 138 -14.28 0.22 1.98
CA VAL A 138 -13.64 1.55 2.15
C VAL A 138 -12.26 1.68 2.86
N GLY A 139 -11.83 0.75 3.71
CA GLY A 139 -10.61 0.80 4.52
C GLY A 139 -9.29 0.52 3.78
N PHE A 140 -9.27 -0.37 2.78
CA PHE A 140 -8.01 -0.75 2.11
C PHE A 140 -7.39 0.38 1.27
N LEU A 141 -8.23 1.20 0.64
CA LEU A 141 -7.79 2.40 -0.10
C LEU A 141 -7.37 3.56 0.82
N PHE A 142 -7.95 3.64 2.03
CA PHE A 142 -7.67 4.74 2.95
C PHE A 142 -6.24 4.67 3.51
N PHE A 143 -5.71 3.47 3.71
CA PHE A 143 -4.34 3.27 4.18
C PHE A 143 -3.28 3.74 3.16
N ILE A 144 -3.60 3.65 1.86
CA ILE A 144 -2.66 4.00 0.77
C ILE A 144 -2.74 5.49 0.40
N ARG A 145 -3.88 6.14 0.61
CA ARG A 145 -4.05 7.56 0.26
C ARG A 145 -3.50 8.55 1.30
N TYR A 146 -3.31 8.12 2.55
CA TYR A 146 -2.91 9.01 3.65
C TYR A 146 -1.47 8.84 4.17
N THR A 147 -0.67 7.96 3.56
CA THR A 147 0.78 7.96 3.72
C THR A 147 1.44 8.47 2.45
#